data_AF-A0A7Y2DHI6-F1
#
_entry.id   AF-A0A7Y2DHI6-F1
#
_cell.length_a   1.000
_cell.length_b   1.000
_cell.length_c   1.000
_cell.angle_alpha   90.00
_cell.angle_beta   90.00
_cell.angle_gamma   90.00
#
_symmetry.space_group_name_H-M   'P 1'
#
loop_
_entity.id
_entity.type
_entity.pdbx_description
1 polymer ?
#
loop_
_entity_poly.entity_id
_entity_poly.type
_entity_poly.pdbx_seq_one_letter_code
_entity_poly.pdbx_strand_id
1 'polypeptide(L)'
;TIVFAEGDNAVVLEDEDLTDLSPLGLPNYRQATPDDLVVLPAASFIGTLVNNDPLLINGVSVPLTDQWVLTVTETAAVINATDSYNVTINAIANSKGLAFVDLQAILEQASTTGIVFDEYTMDTSLVFGGLVSLDGVHLTARGYALMANKFLEAIDVAYGSNFVAAGKVAKAEDYVVSYPEGL
;
A
#
# COMPACT_ATOMS: atom_id res chain seq x y z
N THR A 1 -13.29 -26.89 -2.59
CA THR A 1 -14.74 -26.66 -2.63
C THR A 1 -15.06 -25.44 -1.80
N ILE A 2 -15.72 -24.44 -2.39
CA ILE A 2 -16.20 -23.27 -1.65
C ILE A 2 -17.40 -23.71 -0.80
N VAL A 3 -17.37 -23.42 0.49
CA VAL A 3 -18.45 -23.74 1.42
C VAL A 3 -18.88 -22.46 2.09
N PHE A 4 -20.10 -22.01 1.78
CA PHE A 4 -20.70 -20.88 2.48
C PHE A 4 -21.28 -21.35 3.82
N ALA A 5 -21.04 -20.58 4.87
CA ALA A 5 -21.66 -20.75 6.18
C ALA A 5 -22.64 -19.61 6.46
N GLU A 6 -23.54 -19.79 7.42
CA GLU A 6 -24.36 -18.68 7.91
C GLU A 6 -23.47 -17.60 8.54
N GLY A 7 -23.70 -16.33 8.19
CA GLY A 7 -22.92 -15.19 8.67
C GLY A 7 -21.88 -14.70 7.65
N ASP A 8 -20.78 -14.15 8.17
CA ASP A 8 -19.74 -13.51 7.35
C ASP A 8 -18.91 -14.57 6.61
N ASN A 9 -18.86 -14.43 5.28
CA ASN A 9 -18.04 -15.26 4.42
C ASN A 9 -17.01 -14.38 3.71
N ALA A 10 -15.83 -14.93 3.48
CA ALA A 10 -14.83 -14.27 2.63
C ALA A 10 -15.34 -14.15 1.19
N VAL A 11 -14.86 -13.11 0.50
CA VAL A 11 -15.16 -12.93 -0.92
C VAL A 11 -14.61 -14.09 -1.76
N VAL A 12 -15.30 -14.42 -2.84
CA VAL A 12 -14.80 -15.37 -3.83
C VAL A 12 -13.92 -14.63 -4.84
N LEU A 13 -12.76 -15.18 -5.17
CA LEU A 13 -11.85 -14.69 -6.20
C LEU A 13 -11.48 -15.79 -7.20
N GLU A 14 -11.02 -15.37 -8.36
CA GLU A 14 -10.27 -16.18 -9.31
C GLU A 14 -8.80 -16.22 -8.88
N ASP A 15 -8.22 -17.42 -8.82
CA ASP A 15 -6.82 -17.62 -8.44
C ASP A 15 -6.14 -18.53 -9.46
N GLU A 16 -5.31 -17.94 -10.31
CA GLU A 16 -4.60 -18.65 -11.38
C GLU A 16 -3.51 -19.62 -10.89
N ASP A 17 -3.07 -19.50 -9.64
CA ASP A 17 -2.05 -20.37 -9.03
C ASP A 17 -2.63 -21.67 -8.47
N LEU A 18 -3.96 -21.81 -8.44
CA LEU A 18 -4.60 -23.07 -8.09
C LEU A 18 -4.26 -24.16 -9.12
N THR A 19 -4.32 -25.42 -8.67
CA THR A 19 -4.18 -26.56 -9.56
C THR A 19 -5.24 -26.46 -10.67
N ASP A 20 -4.79 -26.40 -11.93
CA ASP A 20 -5.68 -26.28 -13.08
C ASP A 20 -6.56 -27.53 -13.23
N LEU A 21 -7.85 -27.35 -12.95
CA LEU A 21 -8.90 -28.36 -13.12
C LEU A 21 -9.85 -28.01 -14.28
N SER A 22 -9.48 -27.06 -15.15
CA SER A 22 -10.23 -26.75 -16.35
C SER A 22 -10.47 -27.94 -17.29
N PRO A 23 -9.60 -28.99 -17.37
CA PRO A 23 -9.91 -30.20 -18.13
C PRO A 23 -11.10 -30.99 -17.58
N LEU A 24 -11.48 -30.77 -16.32
CA LEU A 24 -12.66 -31.34 -15.68
C LEU A 24 -13.87 -30.38 -15.73
N GLY A 25 -13.74 -29.22 -16.40
CA GLY A 25 -14.75 -28.18 -16.46
C GLY A 25 -14.93 -27.39 -15.17
N LEU A 26 -13.94 -27.41 -14.28
CA LEU A 26 -13.98 -26.70 -13.00
C LEU A 26 -13.15 -25.41 -13.08
N PRO A 27 -13.70 -24.25 -12.67
CA PRO A 27 -12.96 -23.00 -12.61
C PRO A 27 -12.02 -22.96 -11.41
N ASN A 28 -10.99 -22.12 -11.49
CA ASN A 28 -10.03 -21.90 -10.41
C ASN A 28 -10.51 -20.81 -9.44
N TYR A 29 -11.63 -21.10 -8.76
CA TYR A 29 -12.22 -20.16 -7.80
C TYR A 29 -12.02 -20.64 -6.36
N ARG A 30 -11.74 -19.69 -5.47
CA ARG A 30 -11.71 -19.94 -4.02
C ARG A 30 -12.18 -18.74 -3.23
N GLN A 31 -12.44 -18.95 -1.95
CA GLN A 31 -12.60 -17.84 -1.01
C GLN A 31 -11.23 -17.22 -0.69
N ALA A 32 -11.25 -15.91 -0.45
CA ALA A 32 -10.10 -15.18 0.05
C ALA A 32 -9.70 -15.71 1.44
N THR A 33 -8.40 -15.65 1.69
CA THR A 33 -7.75 -15.93 2.96
C THR A 33 -7.36 -14.59 3.62
N PRO A 34 -7.02 -14.58 4.92
CA PRO A 34 -6.49 -13.38 5.57
C PRO A 34 -5.20 -12.83 4.96
N ASP A 35 -4.48 -13.64 4.18
CA ASP A 35 -3.22 -13.26 3.54
C ASP A 35 -3.42 -12.65 2.14
N ASP A 36 -4.64 -12.70 1.60
CA ASP A 36 -4.98 -12.02 0.35
C ASP A 36 -5.36 -10.55 0.62
N LEU A 37 -4.88 -9.64 -0.22
CA LEU A 37 -5.07 -8.20 -0.05
C LEU A 37 -6.13 -7.68 -1.02
N VAL A 38 -7.31 -7.35 -0.49
CA VAL A 38 -8.37 -6.68 -1.25
C VAL A 38 -8.03 -5.20 -1.41
N VAL A 39 -8.02 -4.70 -2.65
CA VAL A 39 -7.64 -3.29 -2.91
C VAL A 39 -8.74 -2.33 -2.46
N LEU A 40 -8.35 -1.13 -2.00
CA LEU A 40 -9.29 -0.13 -1.48
C LEU A 40 -10.46 0.20 -2.44
N PRO A 41 -10.26 0.38 -3.76
CA PRO A 41 -11.36 0.63 -4.69
C PRO A 41 -12.42 -0.49 -4.75
N ALA A 42 -12.04 -1.74 -4.41
CA ALA A 42 -12.95 -2.88 -4.43
C ALA A 42 -14.12 -2.71 -3.45
N ALA A 43 -14.00 -1.87 -2.43
CA ALA A 43 -15.07 -1.58 -1.47
C ALA A 43 -16.36 -1.07 -2.15
N SER A 44 -16.24 -0.36 -3.27
CA SER A 44 -17.39 0.12 -4.04
C SER A 44 -17.95 -0.91 -5.04
N PHE A 45 -17.20 -1.98 -5.29
CA PHE A 45 -17.49 -2.99 -6.30
C PHE A 45 -18.07 -4.28 -5.71
N ILE A 46 -17.54 -4.72 -4.56
CA ILE A 46 -18.01 -5.92 -3.87
C ILE A 46 -19.50 -5.76 -3.50
N GLY A 47 -20.29 -6.80 -3.75
CA GLY A 47 -21.73 -6.81 -3.48
C GLY A 47 -22.60 -6.17 -4.59
N THR A 48 -22.00 -5.58 -5.63
CA THR A 48 -22.76 -5.06 -6.77
C THR A 48 -23.30 -6.19 -7.65
N LEU A 49 -24.44 -5.94 -8.32
CA LEU A 49 -25.08 -6.91 -9.21
C LEU A 49 -24.52 -6.83 -10.63
N VAL A 50 -24.35 -7.99 -11.26
CA VAL A 50 -24.03 -8.08 -12.70
C VAL A 50 -25.34 -8.12 -13.49
N ASN A 51 -25.46 -7.26 -14.50
CA ASN A 51 -26.66 -7.18 -15.37
C ASN A 51 -28.00 -7.03 -14.61
N ASN A 52 -27.97 -6.45 -13.40
CA ASN A 52 -29.13 -6.32 -12.51
C ASN A 52 -29.79 -7.67 -12.14
N ASP A 53 -29.01 -8.77 -12.16
CA ASP A 53 -29.44 -10.10 -11.75
C ASP A 53 -29.12 -10.32 -10.26
N PRO A 54 -30.12 -10.57 -9.40
CA PRO A 54 -29.90 -10.78 -7.96
C PRO A 54 -29.12 -12.07 -7.64
N LEU A 55 -28.94 -12.98 -8.59
CA LEU A 55 -28.16 -14.19 -8.43
C LEU A 55 -26.68 -13.99 -8.79
N LEU A 56 -26.32 -12.87 -9.40
CA LEU A 56 -24.96 -12.57 -9.86
C LEU A 56 -24.40 -11.38 -9.09
N ILE A 57 -23.66 -11.66 -8.02
CA ILE A 57 -23.15 -10.69 -7.06
C ILE A 57 -21.62 -10.76 -7.05
N ASN A 58 -20.96 -9.64 -7.36
CA ASN A 58 -19.50 -9.53 -7.37
C ASN A 58 -18.90 -9.79 -5.98
N GLY A 59 -17.92 -10.68 -5.93
CA GLY A 59 -17.28 -11.16 -4.69
C GLY A 59 -18.08 -12.22 -3.93
N VAL A 60 -19.26 -12.65 -4.41
CA VAL A 60 -20.06 -13.71 -3.78
C VAL A 60 -20.31 -14.86 -4.74
N SER A 61 -21.19 -14.67 -5.72
CA SER A 61 -21.49 -15.67 -6.76
C SER A 61 -20.73 -15.42 -8.06
N VAL A 62 -20.25 -14.20 -8.26
CA VAL A 62 -19.31 -13.82 -9.33
C VAL A 62 -17.95 -13.56 -8.66
N PRO A 63 -16.88 -14.29 -9.02
CA PRO A 63 -15.58 -14.11 -8.40
C PRO A 63 -14.99 -12.73 -8.70
N LEU A 64 -14.20 -12.21 -7.76
CA LEU A 64 -13.32 -11.07 -8.01
C LEU A 64 -12.18 -11.48 -8.94
N THR A 65 -11.93 -10.68 -9.97
CA THR A 65 -10.79 -10.79 -10.89
C THR A 65 -9.56 -10.05 -10.33
N ASP A 66 -8.38 -10.30 -10.90
CA ASP A 66 -7.05 -9.83 -10.46
C ASP A 66 -6.96 -8.35 -10.07
N GLN A 67 -7.67 -7.46 -10.77
CA GLN A 67 -7.65 -6.03 -10.44
C GLN A 67 -8.20 -5.67 -9.04
N TRP A 68 -8.90 -6.59 -8.38
CA TRP A 68 -9.60 -6.35 -7.11
C TRP A 68 -8.92 -6.99 -5.89
N VAL A 69 -8.08 -7.99 -6.10
CA VAL A 69 -7.46 -8.77 -5.02
C VAL A 69 -6.05 -9.14 -5.45
N LEU A 70 -5.06 -8.88 -4.60
CA LEU A 70 -3.74 -9.46 -4.73
C LEU A 70 -3.68 -10.74 -3.89
N THR A 71 -3.34 -11.84 -4.53
CA THR A 71 -3.09 -13.11 -3.85
C THR A 71 -1.76 -13.06 -3.08
N VAL A 72 -1.53 -14.07 -2.24
CA VAL A 72 -0.26 -14.25 -1.54
C VAL A 72 0.92 -14.37 -2.51
N THR A 73 0.74 -15.08 -3.63
CA THR A 73 1.79 -15.24 -4.64
C THR A 73 2.13 -13.91 -5.29
N GLU A 74 1.13 -13.15 -5.71
CA GLU A 74 1.32 -11.84 -6.34
C GLU A 74 1.96 -10.85 -5.37
N THR A 75 1.49 -10.83 -4.12
CA THR A 75 2.06 -10.01 -3.05
C THR A 75 3.54 -10.33 -2.85
N ALA A 76 3.89 -11.62 -2.77
CA ALA A 76 5.28 -12.06 -2.65
C ALA A 76 6.12 -11.67 -3.87
N ALA A 77 5.57 -11.77 -5.09
CA ALA A 77 6.25 -11.35 -6.31
C ALA A 77 6.55 -9.84 -6.31
N VAL A 78 5.59 -9.00 -5.91
CA VAL A 78 5.75 -7.54 -5.79
C VAL A 78 6.80 -7.18 -4.75
N ILE A 79 6.76 -7.81 -3.57
CA ILE A 79 7.74 -7.58 -2.49
C ILE A 79 9.14 -7.96 -2.96
N ASN A 80 9.31 -9.17 -3.53
CA ASN A 80 10.62 -9.63 -4.03
C ASN A 80 11.21 -8.70 -5.09
N ALA A 81 10.37 -8.20 -6.02
CA ALA A 81 10.80 -7.24 -7.02
C ALA A 81 11.23 -5.91 -6.38
N THR A 82 10.44 -5.40 -5.44
CA THR A 82 10.71 -4.15 -4.72
C THR A 82 12.01 -4.23 -3.92
N ASP A 83 12.22 -5.32 -3.18
CA ASP A 83 13.45 -5.55 -2.42
C ASP A 83 14.68 -5.64 -3.34
N SER A 84 14.56 -6.30 -4.49
CA SER A 84 15.63 -6.36 -5.49
C SER A 84 16.02 -4.98 -6.02
N TYR A 85 15.03 -4.11 -6.27
CA TYR A 85 15.28 -2.73 -6.65
C TYR A 85 15.94 -1.94 -5.52
N ASN A 86 15.46 -2.07 -4.28
CA ASN A 86 16.05 -1.37 -3.12
C ASN A 86 17.52 -1.76 -2.89
N VAL A 87 17.85 -3.05 -3.00
CA VAL A 87 19.24 -3.55 -2.94
C VAL A 87 20.10 -2.88 -4.01
N THR A 88 19.60 -2.82 -5.25
CA THR A 88 20.32 -2.22 -6.38
C THR A 88 20.52 -0.72 -6.18
N ILE A 89 19.49 0.01 -5.75
CA ILE A 89 19.55 1.45 -5.49
C ILE A 89 20.57 1.75 -4.40
N ASN A 90 20.51 1.03 -3.28
CA ASN A 90 21.45 1.20 -2.16
C ASN A 90 22.90 0.91 -2.59
N ALA A 91 23.14 -0.17 -3.34
CA ALA A 91 24.46 -0.50 -3.85
C ALA A 91 25.01 0.62 -4.77
N ILE A 92 24.18 1.15 -5.67
CA ILE A 92 24.57 2.26 -6.55
C ILE A 92 24.85 3.53 -5.73
N ALA A 93 23.98 3.87 -4.78
CA ALA A 93 24.16 5.05 -3.94
C ALA A 93 25.48 4.99 -3.18
N ASN A 94 25.78 3.87 -2.52
CA ASN A 94 27.05 3.66 -1.82
C ASN A 94 28.26 3.74 -2.76
N SER A 95 28.19 3.10 -3.93
CA SER A 95 29.31 3.11 -4.90
C SER A 95 29.64 4.51 -5.44
N LYS A 96 28.63 5.40 -5.46
CA LYS A 96 28.76 6.77 -5.97
C LYS A 96 28.87 7.82 -4.87
N GLY A 97 28.86 7.41 -3.60
CA GLY A 97 28.81 8.33 -2.46
C GLY A 97 27.57 9.24 -2.50
N LEU A 98 26.42 8.70 -2.88
CA LEU A 98 25.15 9.44 -2.88
C LEU A 98 24.45 9.30 -1.54
N ALA A 99 23.81 10.39 -1.07
CA ALA A 99 22.88 10.31 0.05
C ALA A 99 21.77 9.30 -0.26
N PHE A 100 21.43 8.46 0.71
CA PHE A 100 20.45 7.39 0.58
C PHE A 100 19.46 7.46 1.74
N VAL A 101 18.18 7.23 1.43
CA VAL A 101 17.10 7.13 2.41
C VAL A 101 16.40 5.79 2.20
N ASP A 102 16.31 5.01 3.27
CA ASP A 102 15.54 3.78 3.29
C ASP A 102 14.06 4.09 3.55
N LEU A 103 13.31 4.33 2.47
CA LEU A 103 11.88 4.62 2.57
C LEU A 103 11.06 3.41 3.04
N GLN A 104 11.50 2.18 2.75
CA GLN A 104 10.82 0.97 3.19
C GLN A 104 10.83 0.90 4.72
N ALA A 105 12.01 1.04 5.33
CA ALA A 105 12.14 1.06 6.80
C ALA A 105 11.33 2.19 7.46
N ILE A 106 11.28 3.37 6.84
CA ILE A 106 10.48 4.50 7.32
C ILE A 106 8.99 4.15 7.29
N LEU A 107 8.48 3.60 6.20
CA LEU A 107 7.06 3.25 6.07
C LEU A 107 6.66 2.06 6.96
N GLU A 108 7.57 1.10 7.20
CA GLU A 108 7.38 0.04 8.19
C GLU A 108 7.30 0.56 9.63
N GLN A 109 8.15 1.53 9.99
CA GLN A 109 8.03 2.20 11.27
C GLN A 109 6.68 2.92 11.39
N ALA A 110 6.29 3.65 10.33
CA ALA A 110 5.04 4.39 10.31
C ALA A 110 3.81 3.49 10.45
N SER A 111 3.82 2.29 9.87
CA SER A 111 2.70 1.34 9.96
C SER A 111 2.59 0.63 11.30
N THR A 112 3.65 0.62 12.10
CA THR A 112 3.70 -0.11 13.39
C THR A 112 3.62 0.80 14.60
N THR A 113 4.43 1.86 14.62
CA THR A 113 4.61 2.74 15.79
C THR A 113 4.30 4.20 15.49
N GLY A 114 4.16 4.55 14.22
CA GLY A 114 4.06 5.93 13.77
C GLY A 114 5.41 6.66 13.79
N ILE A 115 5.39 7.88 13.26
CA ILE A 115 6.55 8.78 13.19
C ILE A 115 6.12 10.14 13.73
N VAL A 116 6.83 10.64 14.74
CA VAL A 116 6.61 12.00 15.22
C VAL A 116 7.19 12.99 14.21
N PHE A 117 6.34 13.89 13.73
CA PHE A 117 6.70 15.03 12.92
C PHE A 117 6.15 16.30 13.58
N ASP A 118 7.03 17.05 14.22
CA ASP A 118 6.69 18.16 15.12
C ASP A 118 5.67 17.75 16.19
N GLU A 119 4.49 18.36 16.20
CA GLU A 119 3.42 18.09 17.18
C GLU A 119 2.48 16.95 16.75
N TYR A 120 2.76 16.29 15.62
CA TYR A 120 1.91 15.26 15.03
C TYR A 120 2.57 13.88 15.08
N THR A 121 1.80 12.85 15.42
CA THR A 121 2.19 11.46 15.19
C THR A 121 1.58 11.00 13.87
N MET A 122 2.42 10.73 12.89
CA MET A 122 2.06 10.34 11.54
C MET A 122 2.12 8.81 11.41
N ASP A 123 1.03 8.17 11.01
CA ASP A 123 0.97 6.72 10.75
C ASP A 123 0.19 6.42 9.46
N THR A 124 0.19 5.15 9.05
CA THR A 124 -0.41 4.73 7.76
C THR A 124 -1.91 4.45 7.82
N SER A 125 -2.59 4.76 8.94
CA SER A 125 -4.04 4.57 9.05
C SER A 125 -4.79 5.44 8.04
N LEU A 126 -5.68 4.83 7.26
CA LEU A 126 -6.50 5.55 6.29
C LEU A 126 -7.32 6.64 6.97
N VAL A 127 -7.39 7.83 6.35
CA VAL A 127 -8.07 9.04 6.85
C VAL A 127 -7.41 9.68 8.07
N PHE A 128 -7.09 8.92 9.12
CA PHE A 128 -6.74 9.46 10.44
C PHE A 128 -5.25 9.48 10.75
N GLY A 129 -4.44 8.70 10.03
CA GLY A 129 -2.99 8.60 10.28
C GLY A 129 -2.18 9.79 9.77
N GLY A 130 -2.76 10.58 8.85
CA GLY A 130 -2.16 11.80 8.31
C GLY A 130 -0.98 11.60 7.35
N LEU A 131 -0.37 10.40 7.29
CA LEU A 131 0.76 10.12 6.40
C LEU A 131 0.32 9.78 4.98
N VAL A 132 -0.62 8.85 4.83
CA VAL A 132 -1.11 8.33 3.55
C VAL A 132 -2.43 9.03 3.17
N SER A 133 -2.60 9.31 1.88
CA SER A 133 -3.76 10.00 1.34
C SER A 133 -5.00 9.08 1.27
N LEU A 134 -6.14 9.65 0.88
CA LEU A 134 -7.41 8.91 0.75
C LEU A 134 -7.42 7.88 -0.38
N ASP A 135 -6.47 7.94 -1.30
CA ASP A 135 -6.29 6.90 -2.31
C ASP A 135 -5.59 5.63 -1.78
N GLY A 136 -5.03 5.68 -0.57
CA GLY A 136 -4.34 4.56 0.06
C GLY A 136 -2.96 4.24 -0.52
N VAL A 137 -2.42 5.08 -1.41
CA VAL A 137 -1.14 4.84 -2.10
C VAL A 137 -0.19 6.03 -1.95
N HIS A 138 -0.64 7.22 -2.30
CA HIS A 138 0.22 8.41 -2.24
C HIS A 138 0.28 8.97 -0.82
N LEU A 139 1.37 9.67 -0.51
CA LEU A 139 1.46 10.40 0.75
C LEU A 139 0.62 11.67 0.69
N THR A 140 0.18 12.16 1.85
CA THR A 140 -0.37 13.50 1.96
C THR A 140 0.72 14.56 1.72
N ALA A 141 0.34 15.83 1.53
CA ALA A 141 1.34 16.90 1.43
C ALA A 141 2.25 16.94 2.68
N ARG A 142 1.68 16.69 3.86
CA ARG A 142 2.44 16.55 5.12
C ARG A 142 3.33 15.32 5.13
N GLY A 143 2.85 14.19 4.60
CA GLY A 143 3.65 12.99 4.45
C GLY A 143 4.87 13.19 3.55
N TYR A 144 4.69 13.87 2.41
CA TYR A 144 5.81 14.25 1.53
C TYR A 144 6.78 15.23 2.20
N ALA A 145 6.30 16.17 3.00
CA ALA A 145 7.15 17.06 3.79
C ALA A 145 8.01 16.29 4.80
N LEU A 146 7.44 15.29 5.47
CA LEU A 146 8.20 14.38 6.35
C LEU A 146 9.29 13.63 5.57
N MET A 147 8.96 13.07 4.41
CA MET A 147 9.95 12.37 3.57
C MET A 147 11.05 13.31 3.09
N ALA A 148 10.71 14.53 2.68
CA ALA A 148 11.67 15.54 2.28
C ALA A 148 12.67 15.84 3.41
N ASN A 149 12.20 15.94 4.65
CA ASN A 149 13.07 16.10 5.81
C ASN A 149 14.01 14.90 5.99
N LYS A 150 13.54 13.66 5.77
CA LYS A 150 14.42 12.47 5.80
C LYS A 150 15.51 12.48 4.74
N PHE A 151 15.21 13.01 3.55
CA PHE A 151 16.24 13.26 2.54
C PHE A 151 17.24 14.34 2.96
N LEU A 152 16.77 15.45 3.55
CA LEU A 152 17.66 16.50 4.05
C LEU A 152 18.56 15.99 5.18
N GLU A 153 18.05 15.17 6.09
CA GLU A 153 18.82 14.48 7.13
C GLU A 153 19.93 13.61 6.51
N ALA A 154 19.59 12.77 5.53
CA ALA A 154 20.57 11.92 4.85
C ALA A 154 21.62 12.72 4.06
N ILE A 155 21.22 13.84 3.47
CA ILE A 155 22.10 14.78 2.75
C ILE A 155 23.08 15.46 3.72
N ASP A 156 22.61 15.92 4.89
CA ASP A 156 23.46 16.48 5.93
C ASP A 156 24.53 15.47 6.39
N VAL A 157 24.13 14.20 6.59
CA VAL A 157 25.05 13.12 6.96
C VAL A 157 26.06 12.80 5.85
N ALA A 158 25.60 12.65 4.60
CA ALA A 158 26.44 12.20 3.50
C ALA A 158 27.44 13.28 3.02
N TYR A 159 27.01 14.55 3.04
CA TYR A 159 27.75 15.65 2.40
C TYR A 159 28.26 16.70 3.39
N GLY A 160 27.91 16.61 4.67
CA GLY A 160 28.30 17.60 5.67
C GLY A 160 27.60 18.95 5.50
N SER A 161 26.43 18.97 4.85
CA SER A 161 25.55 20.14 4.86
C SER A 161 24.89 20.32 6.23
N ASN A 162 24.08 21.36 6.37
CA ASN A 162 23.48 21.75 7.65
C ASN A 162 22.01 22.18 7.55
N PHE A 163 21.22 21.60 6.66
CA PHE A 163 19.81 21.97 6.47
C PHE A 163 19.02 21.87 7.78
N VAL A 164 19.21 20.79 8.56
CA VAL A 164 18.52 20.60 9.84
C VAL A 164 18.96 21.65 10.86
N ALA A 165 20.28 21.81 11.06
CA ALA A 165 20.82 22.77 12.03
C ALA A 165 20.50 24.23 11.67
N ALA A 166 20.38 24.54 10.38
CA ALA A 166 19.98 25.86 9.89
C ALA A 166 18.45 26.09 9.92
N GLY A 167 17.67 25.11 10.37
CA GLY A 167 16.20 25.17 10.39
C GLY A 167 15.59 25.28 8.98
N LYS A 168 16.27 24.74 7.97
CA LYS A 168 15.82 24.69 6.57
C LYS A 168 15.14 23.36 6.25
N VAL A 169 14.23 22.97 7.14
CA VAL A 169 13.40 21.78 7.05
C VAL A 169 11.93 22.18 6.96
N ALA A 170 11.11 21.33 6.36
CA ALA A 170 9.67 21.52 6.34
C ALA A 170 9.10 21.38 7.76
N LYS A 171 8.09 22.17 8.10
CA LYS A 171 7.31 22.04 9.33
C LYS A 171 5.98 21.38 9.05
N ALA A 172 5.54 20.48 9.91
CA ALA A 172 4.31 19.73 9.72
C ALA A 172 3.06 20.62 9.60
N GLU A 173 3.01 21.72 10.37
CA GLU A 173 1.89 22.68 10.41
C GLU A 173 1.65 23.39 9.07
N ASP A 174 2.70 23.55 8.26
CA ASP A 174 2.63 24.25 6.96
C ASP A 174 1.99 23.38 5.86
N TYR A 175 1.79 22.08 6.11
CA TYR A 175 1.29 21.13 5.11
C TYR A 175 -0.01 20.47 5.58
N VAL A 176 -0.97 20.39 4.67
CA VAL A 176 -2.27 19.78 4.90
C VAL A 176 -2.23 18.26 4.73
N VAL A 177 -3.16 17.57 5.40
CA VAL A 177 -3.37 16.12 5.24
C VAL A 177 -4.51 15.79 4.28
N SER A 178 -5.39 16.76 4.00
CA SER A 178 -6.40 16.68 2.96
C SER A 178 -5.81 17.15 1.62
N TYR A 179 -6.24 16.54 0.52
CA TYR A 179 -6.01 17.12 -0.80
C TYR A 179 -6.67 18.51 -0.82
N PRO A 180 -6.00 19.58 -1.31
CA PRO A 180 -6.59 20.91 -1.28
C PRO A 180 -7.86 20.95 -2.15
N GLU A 181 -8.92 21.60 -1.65
CA GLU A 181 -10.05 22.02 -2.48
C GLU A 181 -9.53 23.02 -3.53
N GLY A 182 -9.16 22.57 -4.74
CA GLY A 182 -8.76 23.50 -5.79
C GLY A 182 -7.81 23.01 -6.89
N LEU A 183 -7.61 21.70 -7.06
CA LEU A 183 -7.09 21.13 -8.30
C LEU A 183 -8.21 20.41 -9.05
#